data_AF-A0A484KXQ1-F1
#
_entry.id   AF-A0A484KXQ1-F1
#
_cell.length_a   1.000
_cell.length_b   1.000
_cell.length_c   1.000
_cell.angle_alpha   90.00
_cell.angle_beta   90.00
_cell.angle_gamma   90.00
#
_symmetry.space_group_name_H-M   'P 1'
#
loop_
_entity.id
_entity.type
_entity.pdbx_description
1 polymer ?
#
loop_
_entity_poly.entity_id
_entity_poly.type
_entity_poly.pdbx_seq_one_letter_code
_entity_poly.pdbx_strand_id
1 'polypeptide(L)'
;MAAQSSDPMDRLPTGLKLFVRNLQSLTPVKLDDTNYPSWSATVRANLIAHRLLGYVDGSEVPPPPLVLDEKAAAPGKDEPPVMKPNPAYDSWVLVDAQIRACLLAIVSPTVQTHIHALPSSAAIWNHLEQRYNSLSRTHIFQLKERLHSIQKGTDSMQTYLDTVLTIVSSLKLAHEDISEQDIILCVLRGLPTDYASLKQNVRTNIATVTFNQLLINKKAQKVVFAEAEKPFVDFLFYIMSLPVGTVIKLVTQKAMVGSLGNLYGSIADLGDTYLQPGTNKDTFLNPKMPVLSSDDVPPLLMPPAGGGRGPCSERKKVYVMSLKLLINKKNQKVVFAEAEKPFVDFLFYIMSLPVGTVIKLISRKAMVGSLGNLYGSIADLGDTYLQPGITKDAFLNPKMSAPSSVHVPLLMPAPPAAAKPLDSKKAQPSSAGGGEGGGGGGGFVRGVVGYMVMDDLKVMPQSTISAITTMNDSNINDFGSLEVKVVSLDVDVANPPSLLKNSITSSKGLHPTNISIKSAQVPINP
;
A
#
# COMPACT_ATOMS: atom_id res chain seq x y z
N MET A 1 -77.25 -34.52 -21.74
CA MET A 1 -76.09 -33.98 -22.48
C MET A 1 -75.31 -33.10 -21.52
N ALA A 2 -74.19 -33.59 -20.98
CA ALA A 2 -73.35 -32.81 -20.09
C ALA A 2 -72.39 -31.97 -20.93
N ALA A 3 -72.43 -30.64 -20.76
CA ALA A 3 -71.49 -29.72 -21.36
C ALA A 3 -70.09 -30.03 -20.81
N GLN A 4 -69.17 -30.44 -21.69
CA GLN A 4 -67.76 -30.54 -21.33
C GLN A 4 -67.26 -29.12 -21.03
N SER A 5 -66.93 -28.85 -19.76
CA SER A 5 -66.20 -27.63 -19.37
C SER A 5 -64.76 -27.76 -19.90
N SER A 6 -64.54 -27.41 -21.16
CA SER A 6 -63.18 -27.25 -21.68
C SER A 6 -62.51 -26.11 -20.91
N ASP A 7 -61.37 -26.38 -20.26
CA ASP A 7 -60.60 -25.33 -19.59
C ASP A 7 -60.29 -24.23 -20.62
N PRO A 8 -60.61 -22.95 -20.38
CA PRO A 8 -60.27 -21.87 -21.28
C PRO A 8 -58.76 -21.84 -21.64
N MET A 9 -57.90 -22.40 -20.79
CA MET A 9 -56.46 -22.56 -21.04
C MET A 9 -56.16 -23.60 -22.13
N ASP A 10 -57.03 -24.55 -22.43
CA ASP A 10 -56.78 -25.59 -23.44
C ASP A 10 -56.67 -25.02 -24.86
N ARG A 11 -57.35 -23.91 -25.13
CA ARG A 11 -57.41 -23.25 -26.45
C ARG A 11 -56.21 -22.34 -26.76
N LEU A 12 -55.30 -22.13 -25.80
CA LEU A 12 -54.15 -21.24 -25.98
C LEU A 12 -52.95 -21.96 -26.66
N PRO A 13 -52.12 -21.24 -27.43
CA PRO A 13 -50.86 -21.77 -27.95
C PRO A 13 -49.91 -22.23 -26.83
N THR A 14 -49.21 -23.35 -27.02
CA THR A 14 -48.29 -23.94 -26.02
C THR A 14 -47.23 -22.94 -25.52
N GLY A 15 -46.70 -22.10 -26.42
CA GLY A 15 -45.73 -21.05 -26.07
C GLY A 15 -46.29 -20.02 -25.09
N LEU A 16 -47.55 -19.62 -25.25
CA LEU A 16 -48.22 -18.69 -24.35
C LEU A 16 -48.48 -19.31 -22.96
N LYS A 17 -48.88 -20.59 -22.90
CA LYS A 17 -49.08 -21.29 -21.62
C LYS A 17 -47.80 -21.36 -20.79
N LEU A 18 -46.67 -21.66 -21.45
CA LEU A 18 -45.36 -21.71 -20.80
C LEU A 18 -44.88 -20.33 -20.35
N PHE A 19 -45.12 -19.31 -21.15
CA PHE A 19 -44.77 -17.93 -20.81
C PHE A 19 -45.56 -17.42 -19.60
N VAL A 20 -46.90 -17.58 -19.60
CA VAL A 20 -47.77 -17.16 -18.49
C VAL A 20 -47.39 -17.87 -17.18
N ARG A 21 -47.13 -19.19 -17.24
CA ARG A 21 -46.79 -19.98 -16.04
C ARG A 21 -45.44 -19.63 -15.43
N ASN A 22 -44.49 -19.17 -16.25
CA ASN A 22 -43.13 -18.84 -15.83
C ASN A 22 -42.84 -17.34 -15.84
N LEU A 23 -43.87 -16.49 -15.91
CA LEU A 23 -43.70 -15.06 -16.13
C LEU A 23 -42.78 -14.42 -15.07
N GLN A 24 -43.00 -14.73 -13.80
CA GLN A 24 -42.21 -14.18 -12.69
C GLN A 24 -40.78 -14.73 -12.61
N SER A 25 -40.53 -15.94 -13.11
CA SER A 25 -39.17 -16.52 -13.15
C SER A 25 -38.37 -16.05 -14.37
N LEU A 26 -39.04 -15.82 -15.50
CA LEU A 26 -38.43 -15.31 -16.74
C LEU A 26 -38.15 -13.80 -16.68
N THR A 27 -38.90 -13.07 -15.85
CA THR A 27 -38.76 -11.61 -15.65
C THR A 27 -38.83 -11.26 -14.16
N PRO A 28 -37.74 -11.53 -13.39
CA PRO A 28 -37.76 -11.36 -11.94
C PRO A 28 -37.77 -9.90 -11.48
N VAL A 29 -37.29 -8.98 -12.31
CA VAL A 29 -37.24 -7.55 -12.02
C VAL A 29 -38.33 -6.82 -12.79
N LYS A 30 -39.18 -6.07 -12.08
CA LYS A 30 -40.24 -5.26 -12.69
C LYS A 30 -39.66 -3.99 -13.31
N LEU A 31 -40.23 -3.54 -14.43
CA LEU A 31 -39.83 -2.28 -15.06
C LEU A 31 -40.03 -1.10 -14.11
N ASP A 32 -38.99 -0.29 -13.95
CA ASP A 32 -39.00 1.01 -13.31
C ASP A 32 -38.30 2.07 -14.18
N ASP A 33 -38.18 3.29 -13.67
CA ASP A 33 -37.63 4.41 -14.44
C ASP A 33 -36.11 4.32 -14.73
N THR A 34 -35.42 3.32 -14.17
CA THR A 34 -33.96 3.20 -14.22
C THR A 34 -33.46 1.99 -15.00
N ASN A 35 -34.31 0.97 -15.20
CA ASN A 35 -33.87 -0.35 -15.65
C ASN A 35 -34.36 -0.77 -17.05
N TYR A 36 -34.99 0.15 -17.80
CA TYR A 36 -35.61 -0.15 -19.10
C TYR A 36 -34.71 -0.86 -20.13
N PRO A 37 -33.43 -0.48 -20.36
CA PRO A 37 -32.60 -1.15 -21.36
C PRO A 37 -32.42 -2.64 -21.08
N SER A 38 -32.05 -2.99 -19.84
CA SER A 38 -31.87 -4.38 -19.41
C SER A 38 -33.19 -5.15 -19.35
N TRP A 39 -34.26 -4.48 -18.88
CA TRP A 39 -35.60 -5.06 -18.83
C TRP A 39 -36.13 -5.40 -20.23
N SER A 40 -36.08 -4.44 -21.16
CA SER A 40 -36.61 -4.61 -22.53
C SER A 40 -35.88 -5.70 -23.30
N ALA A 41 -34.56 -5.79 -23.17
CA ALA A 41 -33.76 -6.87 -23.76
C ALA A 41 -34.20 -8.26 -23.24
N THR A 42 -34.41 -8.38 -21.92
CA THR A 42 -34.84 -9.62 -21.27
C THR A 42 -36.24 -10.04 -21.72
N VAL A 43 -37.20 -9.10 -21.70
CA VAL A 43 -38.58 -9.38 -22.13
C VAL A 43 -38.63 -9.73 -23.61
N ARG A 44 -37.89 -9.01 -24.46
CA ARG A 44 -37.82 -9.28 -25.90
C ARG A 44 -37.28 -10.68 -26.18
N ALA A 45 -36.19 -11.09 -25.51
CA ALA A 45 -35.62 -12.43 -25.64
C ALA A 45 -36.63 -13.52 -25.24
N ASN A 46 -37.37 -13.31 -24.14
CA ASN A 46 -38.40 -14.24 -23.69
C ASN A 46 -39.59 -14.33 -24.67
N LEU A 47 -40.04 -13.21 -25.23
CA LEU A 47 -41.11 -13.19 -26.23
C LEU A 47 -40.68 -13.89 -27.53
N ILE A 48 -39.43 -13.73 -27.95
CA ILE A 48 -38.86 -14.45 -29.10
C ILE A 48 -38.85 -15.96 -28.84
N ALA A 49 -38.37 -16.40 -27.67
CA ALA A 49 -38.27 -17.81 -27.31
C ALA A 49 -39.64 -18.52 -27.35
N HIS A 50 -40.73 -17.81 -27.07
CA HIS A 50 -42.10 -18.34 -27.08
C HIS A 50 -42.88 -18.03 -28.37
N ARG A 51 -42.24 -17.41 -29.38
CA ARG A 51 -42.87 -16.96 -30.65
C ARG A 51 -44.04 -15.99 -30.44
N LEU A 52 -43.94 -15.13 -29.42
CA LEU A 52 -44.97 -14.14 -29.06
C LEU A 52 -44.58 -12.72 -29.49
N LEU A 53 -43.33 -12.49 -29.92
CA LEU A 53 -42.84 -11.14 -30.27
C LEU A 53 -43.70 -10.46 -31.35
N GLY A 54 -44.21 -11.23 -32.33
CA GLY A 54 -45.03 -10.71 -33.42
C GLY A 54 -46.30 -9.96 -33.00
N TYR A 55 -46.91 -10.35 -31.87
CA TYR A 55 -48.09 -9.67 -31.32
C TYR A 55 -47.75 -8.32 -30.69
N VAL A 56 -46.49 -8.17 -30.26
CA VAL A 56 -46.00 -7.05 -29.47
C VAL A 56 -45.26 -6.02 -30.33
N ASP A 57 -44.55 -6.46 -31.36
CA ASP A 57 -43.91 -5.58 -32.35
C ASP A 57 -44.85 -5.20 -33.52
N GLY A 58 -46.05 -5.79 -33.56
CA GLY A 58 -47.08 -5.51 -34.56
C GLY A 58 -46.91 -6.24 -35.89
N SER A 59 -45.95 -7.17 -35.99
CA SER A 59 -45.76 -7.99 -37.20
C SER A 59 -46.90 -8.99 -37.41
N GLU A 60 -47.56 -9.44 -36.34
CA GLU A 60 -48.76 -10.29 -36.39
C GLU A 60 -50.03 -9.43 -36.34
N VAL A 61 -50.52 -9.07 -37.52
CA VAL A 61 -51.70 -8.21 -37.68
C VAL A 61 -52.98 -8.99 -37.34
N PRO A 62 -53.96 -8.38 -36.65
CA PRO A 62 -55.24 -9.04 -36.37
C PRO A 62 -55.94 -9.44 -37.68
N PRO A 63 -56.37 -10.70 -37.82
CA PRO A 63 -57.10 -11.14 -39.01
C PRO A 63 -58.50 -10.50 -39.07
N PRO A 64 -59.18 -10.48 -40.23
CA PRO A 64 -60.50 -9.88 -40.35
C PRO A 64 -61.52 -10.52 -39.39
N PRO A 65 -62.39 -9.75 -38.71
CA PRO A 65 -63.40 -10.29 -37.78
C PRO A 65 -64.46 -11.17 -38.45
N LEU A 66 -64.71 -10.94 -39.73
CA LEU A 66 -65.69 -11.66 -40.54
C LEU A 66 -65.00 -12.25 -41.78
N VAL A 67 -65.34 -13.48 -42.13
CA VAL A 67 -64.87 -14.19 -43.32
C VAL A 67 -66.06 -14.72 -44.12
N LEU A 68 -65.89 -14.86 -45.43
CA LEU A 68 -66.95 -15.32 -46.33
C LEU A 68 -67.28 -16.80 -46.04
N ASP A 69 -68.57 -17.12 -45.92
CA ASP A 69 -69.00 -18.49 -45.67
C ASP A 69 -69.11 -19.28 -46.97
N GLU A 70 -67.99 -19.84 -47.43
CA GLU A 70 -67.92 -20.67 -48.64
C GLU A 70 -68.82 -21.93 -48.60
N LYS A 71 -69.36 -22.30 -47.43
CA LYS A 71 -70.29 -23.43 -47.26
C LYS A 71 -71.77 -23.02 -47.30
N ALA A 72 -72.08 -21.74 -47.33
CA ALA A 72 -73.45 -21.26 -47.53
C ALA A 72 -73.89 -21.54 -48.98
N ALA A 73 -75.19 -21.78 -49.19
CA ALA A 73 -75.74 -21.92 -50.54
C ALA A 73 -75.36 -20.70 -51.39
N ALA A 74 -74.97 -20.92 -52.65
CA ALA A 74 -74.55 -19.84 -53.54
C ALA A 74 -75.61 -18.72 -53.52
N PRO A 75 -75.23 -17.45 -53.25
CA PRO A 75 -76.20 -16.37 -53.17
C PRO A 75 -76.96 -16.26 -54.50
N GLY A 76 -78.27 -16.01 -54.43
CA GLY A 76 -79.04 -15.61 -55.60
C GLY A 76 -78.44 -14.33 -56.21
N LYS A 77 -78.70 -14.04 -57.49
CA LYS A 77 -78.08 -12.94 -58.26
C LYS A 77 -78.17 -11.53 -57.63
N ASP A 78 -78.93 -11.35 -56.55
CA ASP A 78 -79.12 -10.08 -55.83
C ASP A 78 -78.97 -10.18 -54.29
N GLU A 79 -78.38 -11.25 -53.74
CA GLU A 79 -78.16 -11.38 -52.28
C GLU A 79 -76.67 -11.17 -51.87
N PRO A 80 -76.39 -10.39 -50.81
CA PRO A 80 -75.03 -10.18 -50.33
C PRO A 80 -74.41 -11.50 -49.82
N PRO A 81 -73.10 -11.72 -50.02
CA PRO A 81 -72.42 -12.94 -49.59
C PRO A 81 -72.53 -13.14 -48.07
N VAL A 82 -72.91 -14.35 -47.66
CA VAL A 82 -73.05 -14.71 -46.24
C VAL A 82 -71.69 -14.63 -45.55
N MET A 83 -71.58 -13.79 -44.53
CA MET A 83 -70.38 -13.61 -43.72
C MET A 83 -70.53 -14.39 -42.41
N LYS A 84 -69.48 -15.10 -42.00
CA LYS A 84 -69.39 -15.76 -40.69
C LYS A 84 -68.29 -15.16 -39.81
N PRO A 85 -68.42 -15.20 -38.48
CA PRO A 85 -67.34 -14.85 -37.56
C PRO A 85 -66.07 -15.65 -37.87
N ASN A 86 -64.92 -14.99 -37.82
CA ASN A 86 -63.63 -15.62 -38.04
C ASN A 86 -63.05 -16.19 -36.73
N PRO A 87 -62.96 -17.52 -36.57
CA PRO A 87 -62.39 -18.12 -35.35
C PRO A 87 -60.93 -17.73 -35.10
N ALA A 88 -60.19 -17.37 -36.16
CA ALA A 88 -58.81 -16.91 -36.05
C ALA A 88 -58.71 -15.51 -35.41
N TYR A 89 -59.72 -14.65 -35.60
CA TYR A 89 -59.79 -13.34 -34.94
C TYR A 89 -60.01 -13.49 -33.44
N ASP A 90 -60.97 -14.33 -33.04
CA ASP A 90 -61.22 -14.61 -31.61
C ASP A 90 -59.99 -15.21 -30.92
N SER A 91 -59.27 -16.10 -31.61
CA SER A 91 -58.02 -16.67 -31.09
C SER A 91 -56.92 -15.63 -30.96
N TRP A 92 -56.78 -14.73 -31.93
CA TRP A 92 -55.78 -13.65 -31.90
C TRP A 92 -56.07 -12.68 -30.74
N VAL A 93 -57.34 -12.26 -30.59
CA VAL A 93 -57.78 -11.36 -29.51
C VAL A 93 -57.50 -11.96 -28.13
N LEU A 94 -57.74 -13.26 -27.97
CA LEU A 94 -57.46 -13.96 -26.72
C LEU A 94 -55.95 -13.97 -26.39
N VAL A 95 -55.10 -14.22 -27.40
CA VAL A 95 -53.64 -14.21 -27.23
C VAL A 95 -53.14 -12.81 -26.88
N ASP A 96 -53.57 -11.77 -27.61
CA ASP A 96 -53.20 -10.38 -27.33
C ASP A 96 -53.61 -9.93 -25.92
N ALA A 97 -54.83 -10.27 -25.49
CA ALA A 97 -55.33 -9.96 -24.15
C ALA A 97 -54.48 -10.60 -23.03
N GLN A 98 -54.01 -11.82 -23.24
CA GLN A 98 -53.14 -12.52 -22.27
C GLN A 98 -51.73 -11.93 -22.25
N ILE A 99 -51.16 -11.59 -23.42
CA ILE A 99 -49.86 -10.91 -23.49
C ILE A 99 -49.94 -9.55 -22.82
N ARG A 100 -51.02 -8.80 -23.03
CA ARG A 100 -51.30 -7.53 -22.34
C ARG A 100 -51.34 -7.70 -20.82
N ALA A 101 -52.04 -8.72 -20.31
CA ALA A 101 -52.06 -9.02 -18.88
C ALA A 101 -50.66 -9.35 -18.34
N CYS A 102 -49.85 -10.09 -19.12
CA CYS A 102 -48.46 -10.38 -18.76
C CYS A 102 -47.59 -9.13 -18.71
N LEU A 103 -47.66 -8.26 -19.74
CA LEU A 103 -46.93 -7.00 -19.80
C LEU A 103 -47.27 -6.10 -18.61
N LEU A 104 -48.54 -6.04 -18.20
CA LEU A 104 -48.94 -5.30 -17.00
C LEU A 104 -48.36 -5.91 -15.71
N ALA A 105 -48.22 -7.23 -15.61
CA ALA A 105 -47.71 -7.89 -14.40
C ALA A 105 -46.19 -7.71 -14.17
N ILE A 106 -45.43 -7.50 -15.25
CA ILE A 106 -43.96 -7.39 -15.23
C ILE A 106 -43.45 -5.95 -15.19
N VAL A 107 -44.34 -4.98 -15.01
CA VAL A 107 -44.02 -3.57 -14.77
C VAL A 107 -44.36 -3.18 -13.33
N SER A 108 -43.71 -2.14 -12.80
CA SER A 108 -44.02 -1.62 -11.46
C SER A 108 -45.37 -0.87 -11.42
N PRO A 109 -46.02 -0.75 -10.23
CA PRO A 109 -47.30 -0.07 -10.11
C PRO A 109 -47.31 1.38 -10.60
N THR A 110 -46.19 2.09 -10.48
CA THR A 110 -46.04 3.47 -10.98
C THR A 110 -46.15 3.51 -12.50
N VAL A 111 -45.50 2.59 -13.20
CA VAL A 111 -45.53 2.48 -14.66
C VAL A 111 -46.89 2.03 -15.17
N GLN A 112 -47.58 1.14 -14.43
CA GLN A 112 -48.93 0.67 -14.78
C GLN A 112 -49.93 1.81 -14.98
N THR A 113 -49.83 2.89 -14.20
CA THR A 113 -50.75 4.04 -14.28
C THR A 113 -50.81 4.67 -15.68
N HIS A 114 -49.74 4.54 -16.45
CA HIS A 114 -49.61 5.15 -17.78
C HIS A 114 -49.99 4.21 -18.93
N ILE A 115 -50.10 2.90 -18.68
CA ILE A 115 -50.30 1.90 -19.74
C ILE A 115 -51.60 1.08 -19.58
N HIS A 116 -52.26 1.18 -18.42
CA HIS A 116 -53.48 0.40 -18.15
C HIS A 116 -54.63 0.69 -19.12
N ALA A 117 -54.72 1.89 -19.67
CA ALA A 117 -55.79 2.27 -20.61
C ALA A 117 -55.54 1.83 -22.07
N LEU A 118 -54.36 1.28 -22.38
CA LEU A 118 -54.00 0.96 -23.76
C LEU A 118 -54.69 -0.33 -24.25
N PRO A 119 -55.18 -0.36 -25.51
CA PRO A 119 -56.11 -1.39 -25.99
C PRO A 119 -55.45 -2.71 -26.42
N SER A 120 -54.16 -2.72 -26.76
CA SER A 120 -53.46 -3.91 -27.25
C SER A 120 -52.06 -4.07 -26.65
N SER A 121 -51.49 -5.27 -26.73
CA SER A 121 -50.13 -5.53 -26.26
C SER A 121 -49.08 -4.73 -27.04
N ALA A 122 -49.27 -4.58 -28.37
CA ALA A 122 -48.43 -3.73 -29.21
C ALA A 122 -48.49 -2.25 -28.82
N ALA A 123 -49.68 -1.72 -28.47
CA ALA A 123 -49.82 -0.33 -28.03
C ALA A 123 -49.05 -0.08 -26.71
N ILE A 124 -49.11 -1.05 -25.78
CA ILE A 124 -48.34 -0.98 -24.53
C ILE A 124 -46.84 -0.99 -24.81
N TRP A 125 -46.37 -1.92 -25.64
CA TRP A 125 -44.96 -2.04 -25.95
C TRP A 125 -44.39 -0.79 -26.61
N ASN A 126 -45.07 -0.28 -27.64
CA ASN A 126 -44.66 0.94 -28.33
C ASN A 126 -44.65 2.15 -27.40
N HIS A 127 -45.64 2.27 -26.50
CA HIS A 127 -45.67 3.36 -25.53
C HIS A 127 -44.52 3.27 -24.51
N LEU A 128 -44.22 2.08 -23.99
CA LEU A 128 -43.08 1.87 -23.10
C LEU A 128 -41.76 2.17 -23.82
N GLU A 129 -41.62 1.68 -25.05
CA GLU A 129 -40.44 1.94 -25.89
C GLU A 129 -40.25 3.42 -26.19
N GLN A 130 -41.31 4.15 -26.51
CA GLN A 130 -41.24 5.59 -26.74
C GLN A 130 -40.90 6.37 -25.46
N ARG A 131 -41.60 6.08 -24.35
CA ARG A 131 -41.40 6.77 -23.07
C ARG A 131 -39.99 6.56 -22.55
N TYR A 132 -39.54 5.30 -22.51
CA TYR A 132 -38.26 4.96 -21.90
C TYR A 132 -37.07 5.13 -22.84
N ASN A 133 -37.23 5.14 -24.17
CA ASN A 133 -36.22 5.72 -25.05
C ASN A 133 -36.06 7.23 -24.81
N SER A 134 -37.16 7.95 -24.59
CA SER A 134 -37.07 9.37 -24.27
C SER A 134 -36.42 9.60 -22.91
N LEU A 135 -36.78 8.81 -21.89
CA LEU A 135 -36.23 8.93 -20.55
C LEU A 135 -34.76 8.51 -20.49
N SER A 136 -34.36 7.43 -21.17
CA SER A 136 -32.96 6.99 -21.25
C SER A 136 -32.10 8.03 -21.97
N ARG A 137 -32.56 8.60 -23.09
CA ARG A 137 -31.87 9.70 -23.80
C ARG A 137 -31.75 10.94 -22.92
N THR A 138 -32.79 11.28 -22.17
CA THR A 138 -32.77 12.42 -21.25
C THR A 138 -31.78 12.19 -20.11
N HIS A 139 -31.77 10.99 -19.52
CA HIS A 139 -30.83 10.63 -18.46
C HIS A 139 -29.36 10.62 -18.96
N ILE A 140 -29.11 10.05 -20.15
CA ILE A 140 -27.81 10.09 -20.81
C ILE A 140 -27.38 11.55 -21.05
N PHE A 141 -28.28 12.39 -21.56
CA PHE A 141 -28.02 13.82 -21.77
C PHE A 141 -27.68 14.53 -20.46
N GLN A 142 -28.44 14.31 -19.38
CA GLN A 142 -28.17 14.88 -18.06
C GLN A 142 -26.80 14.45 -17.52
N LEU A 143 -26.43 13.18 -17.69
CA LEU A 143 -25.11 12.68 -17.30
C LEU A 143 -23.98 13.35 -18.10
N LYS A 144 -24.14 13.50 -19.43
CA LYS A 144 -23.18 14.22 -20.29
C LYS A 144 -23.07 15.70 -19.91
N GLU A 145 -24.19 16.36 -19.66
CA GLU A 145 -24.23 17.76 -19.21
C GLU A 145 -23.53 17.94 -17.86
N ARG A 146 -23.80 17.03 -16.92
CA ARG A 146 -23.13 17.01 -15.61
C ARG A 146 -21.63 16.78 -15.75
N LEU A 147 -21.18 15.92 -16.66
CA LEU A 147 -19.76 15.71 -16.94
C LEU A 147 -19.09 16.99 -17.51
N HIS A 148 -19.75 17.69 -18.43
CA HIS A 148 -19.21 18.91 -19.04
C HIS A 148 -19.19 20.12 -18.11
N SER A 149 -20.13 20.19 -17.15
CA SER A 149 -20.31 21.30 -16.22
C SER A 149 -19.63 21.08 -14.86
N ILE A 150 -19.04 19.89 -14.62
CA ILE A 150 -18.45 19.57 -13.33
C ILE A 150 -17.30 20.53 -12.99
N GLN A 151 -17.32 21.04 -11.75
CA GLN A 151 -16.26 21.89 -11.22
C GLN A 151 -15.75 21.31 -9.90
N LYS A 152 -14.44 21.43 -9.65
CA LYS A 152 -13.84 21.03 -8.37
C LYS A 152 -14.29 21.95 -7.23
N GLY A 153 -14.42 23.24 -7.49
CA GLY A 153 -14.72 24.24 -6.45
C GLY A 153 -13.78 24.12 -5.24
N THR A 154 -14.38 24.06 -4.04
CA THR A 154 -13.71 23.91 -2.75
C THR A 154 -13.35 22.47 -2.40
N ASP A 155 -13.86 21.48 -3.14
CA ASP A 155 -13.67 20.06 -2.80
C ASP A 155 -12.21 19.62 -2.98
N SER A 156 -11.86 18.49 -2.34
CA SER A 156 -10.54 17.88 -2.56
C SER A 156 -10.40 17.38 -4.01
N MET A 157 -9.16 17.27 -4.50
CA MET A 157 -8.92 16.70 -5.84
C MET A 157 -9.46 15.27 -5.94
N GLN A 158 -9.33 14.48 -4.88
CA GLN A 158 -9.78 13.08 -4.87
C GLN A 158 -11.32 13.00 -4.98
N THR A 159 -12.04 13.75 -4.15
CA THR A 159 -13.51 13.81 -4.19
C THR A 159 -14.03 14.24 -5.56
N TYR A 160 -13.35 15.21 -6.19
CA TYR A 160 -13.66 15.67 -7.53
C TYR A 160 -13.48 14.54 -8.57
N LEU A 161 -12.35 13.85 -8.57
CA LEU A 161 -12.08 12.75 -9.51
C LEU A 161 -13.00 11.55 -9.29
N ASP A 162 -13.33 11.21 -8.04
CA ASP A 162 -14.29 10.14 -7.73
C ASP A 162 -15.68 10.47 -8.27
N THR A 163 -16.08 11.74 -8.23
CA THR A 163 -17.36 12.20 -8.80
C THR A 163 -17.35 12.08 -10.33
N VAL A 164 -16.25 12.46 -10.99
CA VAL A 164 -16.07 12.26 -12.44
C VAL A 164 -16.17 10.78 -12.79
N LEU A 165 -15.44 9.92 -12.07
CA LEU A 165 -15.43 8.47 -12.29
C LEU A 165 -16.82 7.86 -12.12
N THR A 166 -17.58 8.33 -11.13
CA THR A 166 -18.97 7.90 -10.91
C THR A 166 -19.85 8.23 -12.11
N ILE A 167 -19.77 9.45 -12.64
CA ILE A 167 -20.53 9.88 -13.82
C ILE A 167 -20.14 9.08 -15.07
N VAL A 168 -18.83 8.90 -15.31
CA VAL A 168 -18.31 8.11 -16.44
C VAL A 168 -18.75 6.65 -16.34
N SER A 169 -18.75 6.08 -15.14
CA SER A 169 -19.23 4.71 -14.90
C SER A 169 -20.72 4.58 -15.18
N SER A 170 -21.54 5.57 -14.79
CA SER A 170 -22.97 5.60 -15.12
C SER A 170 -23.23 5.73 -16.62
N LEU A 171 -22.41 6.48 -17.35
CA LEU A 171 -22.48 6.58 -18.82
C LEU A 171 -22.10 5.26 -19.50
N LYS A 172 -21.04 4.61 -19.02
CA LYS A 172 -20.62 3.29 -19.51
C LYS A 172 -21.68 2.21 -19.29
N LEU A 173 -22.36 2.23 -18.13
CA LEU A 173 -23.49 1.34 -17.84
C LEU A 173 -24.70 1.60 -18.76
N ALA A 174 -24.86 2.83 -19.25
CA ALA A 174 -25.89 3.20 -20.22
C ALA A 174 -25.49 2.89 -21.69
N HIS A 175 -24.38 2.16 -21.91
CA HIS A 175 -23.80 1.86 -23.22
C HIS A 175 -23.42 3.10 -24.05
N GLU A 176 -23.03 4.19 -23.38
CA GLU A 176 -22.49 5.38 -24.00
C GLU A 176 -20.98 5.45 -23.77
N ASP A 177 -20.23 5.18 -24.84
CA ASP A 177 -18.78 5.27 -24.83
C ASP A 177 -18.33 6.72 -25.03
N ILE A 178 -17.45 7.17 -24.14
CA ILE A 178 -16.85 8.51 -24.19
C ILE A 178 -15.34 8.34 -24.35
N SER A 179 -14.76 9.09 -25.28
CA SER A 179 -13.32 9.09 -25.50
C SER A 179 -12.58 9.52 -24.23
N GLU A 180 -11.48 8.83 -23.91
CA GLU A 180 -10.61 9.21 -22.79
C GLU A 180 -10.13 10.66 -22.92
N GLN A 181 -9.91 11.15 -24.15
CA GLN A 181 -9.52 12.53 -24.43
C GLN A 181 -10.59 13.55 -23.98
N ASP A 182 -11.87 13.23 -24.18
CA ASP A 182 -12.98 14.09 -23.78
C ASP A 182 -13.14 14.11 -22.26
N ILE A 183 -12.94 12.96 -21.61
CA ILE A 183 -12.90 12.87 -20.15
C ILE A 183 -11.80 13.77 -19.60
N ILE A 184 -10.58 13.67 -20.14
CA ILE A 184 -9.44 14.52 -19.75
C ILE A 184 -9.78 16.00 -19.95
N LEU A 185 -10.37 16.36 -21.09
CA LEU A 185 -10.74 17.75 -21.37
C LEU A 185 -11.77 18.30 -20.38
N CYS A 186 -12.78 17.49 -20.01
CA CYS A 186 -13.78 17.84 -19.01
C CYS A 186 -13.16 18.03 -17.61
N VAL A 187 -12.27 17.12 -17.20
CA VAL A 187 -11.53 17.22 -15.93
C VAL A 187 -10.71 18.53 -15.90
N LEU A 188 -9.94 18.81 -16.96
CA LEU A 188 -9.12 20.02 -17.02
C LEU A 188 -9.97 21.30 -17.05
N ARG A 189 -11.17 21.26 -17.64
CA ARG A 189 -12.09 22.40 -17.66
C ARG A 189 -12.55 22.73 -16.24
N GLY A 190 -12.94 21.73 -15.45
CA GLY A 190 -13.49 21.88 -14.09
C GLY A 190 -12.50 22.27 -13.00
N LEU A 191 -11.18 22.25 -13.27
CA LEU A 191 -10.18 22.68 -12.29
C LEU A 191 -10.14 24.22 -12.09
N PRO A 192 -9.76 24.74 -10.91
CA PRO A 192 -9.55 26.17 -10.69
C PRO A 192 -8.40 26.78 -11.49
N THR A 193 -8.30 28.11 -11.50
CA THR A 193 -7.21 28.88 -12.16
C THR A 193 -5.83 28.57 -11.60
N ASP A 194 -5.75 28.11 -10.36
CA ASP A 194 -4.48 27.71 -9.72
C ASP A 194 -3.77 26.56 -10.47
N TYR A 195 -4.53 25.80 -11.28
CA TYR A 195 -4.04 24.72 -12.12
C TYR A 195 -3.76 25.17 -13.56
N ALA A 196 -3.72 26.47 -13.86
CA ALA A 196 -3.56 26.99 -15.22
C ALA A 196 -2.33 26.44 -15.95
N SER A 197 -1.21 26.27 -15.25
CA SER A 197 0.02 25.68 -15.81
C SER A 197 -0.19 24.21 -16.20
N LEU A 198 -0.87 23.42 -15.38
CA LEU A 198 -1.24 22.03 -15.68
C LEU A 198 -2.21 21.99 -16.87
N LYS A 199 -3.25 22.83 -16.87
CA LYS A 199 -4.21 22.93 -17.98
C LYS A 199 -3.49 23.23 -19.30
N GLN A 200 -2.54 24.15 -19.29
CA GLN A 200 -1.80 24.52 -20.50
C GLN A 200 -0.86 23.40 -20.95
N ASN A 201 -0.15 22.77 -20.01
CA ASN A 201 0.79 21.69 -20.31
C ASN A 201 0.07 20.46 -20.89
N VAL A 202 -1.04 20.04 -20.29
CA VAL A 202 -1.80 18.90 -20.81
C VAL A 202 -2.40 19.25 -22.17
N ARG A 203 -3.03 20.43 -22.34
CA ARG A 203 -3.60 20.84 -23.64
C ARG A 203 -2.60 20.89 -24.79
N THR A 204 -1.38 21.35 -24.53
CA THR A 204 -0.32 21.41 -25.56
C THR A 204 0.21 20.04 -25.95
N ASN A 205 0.03 19.03 -25.10
CA ASN A 205 0.54 17.68 -25.30
C ASN A 205 -0.56 16.61 -25.49
N ILE A 206 -1.83 16.99 -25.67
CA ILE A 206 -2.99 16.05 -25.74
C ILE A 206 -2.80 14.91 -26.77
N ALA A 207 -2.05 15.13 -27.85
CA ALA A 207 -1.74 14.11 -28.86
C ALA A 207 -0.56 13.18 -28.51
N THR A 208 0.26 13.55 -27.52
CA THR A 208 1.54 12.89 -27.16
C THR A 208 1.69 12.60 -25.67
N VAL A 209 0.63 12.66 -24.87
CA VAL A 209 0.69 12.19 -23.46
C VAL A 209 0.76 10.66 -23.45
N THR A 210 1.90 10.12 -23.87
CA THR A 210 2.43 8.92 -23.26
C THR A 210 2.97 9.38 -21.92
N PHE A 211 2.55 8.76 -20.81
CA PHE A 211 2.85 9.20 -19.45
C PHE A 211 4.37 9.23 -19.08
N ASN A 212 5.28 8.98 -20.02
CA ASN A 212 6.74 9.01 -19.92
C ASN A 212 7.38 10.39 -19.62
N GLN A 213 6.74 11.30 -18.89
CA GLN A 213 7.24 12.68 -18.77
C GLN A 213 7.28 13.23 -17.33
N LEU A 214 8.52 13.54 -16.93
CA LEU A 214 8.91 14.28 -15.74
C LEU A 214 8.35 15.71 -15.75
N LEU A 215 7.55 16.06 -14.75
CA LEU A 215 7.00 17.40 -14.51
C LEU A 215 7.78 18.11 -13.42
N ILE A 216 8.42 19.23 -13.77
CA ILE A 216 9.22 20.04 -12.85
C ILE A 216 8.59 21.44 -12.69
N ASN A 217 8.31 21.83 -11.46
CA ASN A 217 8.02 23.22 -11.13
C ASN A 217 9.34 24.00 -11.06
N LYS A 218 9.66 24.71 -12.16
CA LYS A 218 10.91 25.49 -12.28
C LYS A 218 11.03 26.62 -11.24
N LYS A 219 9.91 27.23 -10.82
CA LYS A 219 9.92 28.29 -9.80
C LYS A 219 10.25 27.74 -8.42
N ALA A 220 9.68 26.58 -8.09
CA ALA A 220 9.90 25.91 -6.80
C ALA A 220 11.11 24.96 -6.80
N GLN A 221 11.83 24.81 -7.92
CA GLN A 221 12.91 23.83 -8.11
C GLN A 221 12.54 22.42 -7.62
N LYS A 222 11.31 21.98 -7.93
CA LYS A 222 10.74 20.74 -7.39
C LYS A 222 10.16 19.84 -8.49
N VAL A 223 10.46 18.54 -8.42
CA VAL A 223 9.76 17.52 -9.19
C VAL A 223 8.34 17.37 -8.65
N VAL A 224 7.35 17.60 -9.50
CA VAL A 224 5.92 17.49 -9.17
C VAL A 224 5.41 16.09 -9.47
N PHE A 225 5.84 15.52 -10.59
CA PHE A 225 5.47 14.17 -11.01
C PHE A 225 6.59 13.59 -11.86
N ALA A 226 6.81 12.29 -11.75
CA ALA A 226 7.71 11.54 -12.61
C ALA A 226 7.11 10.15 -12.80
N GLU A 227 7.00 9.72 -14.04
CA GLU A 227 6.79 8.31 -14.35
C GLU A 227 8.12 7.57 -14.24
N ALA A 228 8.08 6.40 -13.61
CA ALA A 228 9.23 5.53 -13.47
C ALA A 228 8.89 4.16 -14.04
N GLU A 229 9.74 3.66 -14.92
CA GLU A 229 9.65 2.29 -15.39
C GLU A 229 10.04 1.31 -14.27
N LYS A 230 9.62 0.04 -14.45
CA LYS A 230 9.90 -1.06 -13.52
C LYS A 230 11.36 -1.09 -13.01
N PRO A 231 12.40 -0.99 -13.84
CA PRO A 231 13.78 -1.10 -13.36
C PRO A 231 14.16 -0.03 -12.32
N PHE A 232 13.59 1.18 -12.45
CA PHE A 232 13.85 2.25 -11.49
C PHE A 232 13.12 2.00 -10.16
N VAL A 233 11.88 1.52 -10.21
CA VAL A 233 11.12 1.14 -9.01
C VAL A 233 11.79 -0.03 -8.28
N ASP A 234 12.24 -1.05 -9.02
CA ASP A 234 12.99 -2.18 -8.48
C ASP A 234 14.28 -1.70 -7.78
N PHE A 235 15.00 -0.77 -8.40
CA PHE A 235 16.18 -0.16 -7.79
C PHE A 235 15.85 0.55 -6.48
N LEU A 236 14.77 1.33 -6.42
CA LEU A 236 14.35 1.97 -5.17
C LEU A 236 14.03 0.95 -4.07
N PHE A 237 13.36 -0.14 -4.41
CA PHE A 237 13.04 -1.19 -3.43
C PHE A 237 14.29 -1.93 -2.98
N TYR A 238 15.22 -2.16 -3.91
CA TYR A 238 16.50 -2.79 -3.66
C TYR A 238 17.37 -1.99 -2.66
N ILE A 239 17.27 -0.66 -2.63
CA ILE A 239 17.94 0.17 -1.62
C ILE A 239 17.55 -0.27 -0.20
N MET A 240 16.31 -0.74 0.05
CA MET A 240 15.89 -1.20 1.38
C MET A 240 16.66 -2.44 1.84
N SER A 241 17.11 -3.27 0.90
CA SER A 241 17.84 -4.51 1.16
C SER A 241 19.36 -4.31 1.21
N LEU A 242 19.86 -3.15 0.76
CA LEU A 242 21.28 -2.84 0.81
C LEU A 242 21.73 -2.58 2.26
N PRO A 243 22.88 -3.14 2.67
CA PRO A 243 23.51 -2.74 3.93
C PRO A 243 23.91 -1.26 3.93
N VAL A 244 23.83 -0.62 5.09
CA VAL A 244 24.19 0.79 5.28
C VAL A 244 25.61 1.09 4.78
N GLY A 245 26.60 0.23 5.07
CA GLY A 245 27.98 0.40 4.62
C GLY A 245 28.10 0.47 3.09
N THR A 246 27.37 -0.40 2.39
CA THR A 246 27.31 -0.41 0.92
C THR A 246 26.71 0.89 0.38
N VAL A 247 25.64 1.39 1.00
CA VAL A 247 25.01 2.66 0.60
C VAL A 247 25.96 3.85 0.82
N ILE A 248 26.65 3.91 1.96
CA ILE A 248 27.62 4.98 2.26
C ILE A 248 28.74 4.99 1.23
N LYS A 249 29.24 3.81 0.85
CA LYS A 249 30.27 3.65 -0.18
C LYS A 249 29.82 4.19 -1.54
N LEU A 250 28.56 3.96 -1.93
CA LEU A 250 27.99 4.43 -3.20
C LEU A 250 27.77 5.95 -3.23
N VAL A 251 27.28 6.54 -2.14
CA VAL A 251 26.92 7.97 -2.07
C VAL A 251 28.14 8.87 -1.81
N THR A 252 29.27 8.31 -1.36
CA THR A 252 30.47 8.98 -0.84
C THR A 252 30.22 9.72 0.48
N GLN A 253 31.18 9.62 1.42
CA GLN A 253 31.01 10.10 2.81
C GLN A 253 30.62 11.59 2.91
N LYS A 254 31.18 12.45 2.05
CA LYS A 254 31.01 13.90 2.11
C LYS A 254 29.62 14.38 1.68
N ALA A 255 28.89 13.57 0.91
CA ALA A 255 27.55 13.90 0.43
C ALA A 255 26.44 13.44 1.38
N MET A 256 26.79 12.69 2.44
CA MET A 256 25.82 12.16 3.39
C MET A 256 25.43 13.17 4.46
N VAL A 257 24.15 13.13 4.82
CA VAL A 257 23.60 13.85 5.97
C VAL A 257 23.65 12.92 7.20
N GLY A 258 24.08 13.44 8.34
CA GLY A 258 24.21 12.68 9.59
C GLY A 258 25.66 12.33 9.97
N SER A 259 25.83 11.36 10.86
CA SER A 259 27.15 10.96 11.42
C SER A 259 27.63 9.57 10.96
N LEU A 260 26.80 8.80 10.23
CA LEU A 260 27.17 7.46 9.76
C LEU A 260 28.35 7.46 8.76
N GLY A 261 28.52 8.53 7.97
CA GLY A 261 29.67 8.70 7.10
C GLY A 261 31.00 8.81 7.88
N ASN A 262 30.99 9.48 9.03
CA ASN A 262 32.16 9.63 9.90
C ASN A 262 32.50 8.31 10.60
N LEU A 263 31.48 7.54 11.00
CA LEU A 263 31.65 6.18 11.52
C LEU A 263 32.28 5.26 10.46
N TYR A 264 31.80 5.30 9.22
CA TYR A 264 32.40 4.55 8.10
C TYR A 264 33.87 4.94 7.89
N GLY A 265 34.18 6.25 7.86
CA GLY A 265 35.55 6.74 7.76
C GLY A 265 36.44 6.25 8.90
N SER A 266 35.90 6.23 10.12
CA SER A 266 36.61 5.71 11.30
C SER A 266 37.00 4.24 11.15
N ILE A 267 36.11 3.41 10.60
CA ILE A 267 36.41 1.98 10.36
C ILE A 267 37.52 1.83 9.30
N ALA A 268 37.51 2.67 8.27
CA ALA A 268 38.56 2.67 7.25
C ALA A 268 39.92 3.04 7.84
N ASP A 269 39.96 4.09 8.65
CA ASP A 269 41.18 4.67 9.23
C ASP A 269 41.73 3.88 10.43
N LEU A 270 40.90 3.08 11.12
CA LEU A 270 41.29 2.36 12.33
C LEU A 270 42.36 1.30 12.04
N GLY A 271 43.52 1.34 12.70
CA GLY A 271 44.59 0.35 12.47
C GLY A 271 44.19 -1.10 12.79
N ASP A 272 44.74 -2.08 12.04
CA ASP A 272 44.40 -3.50 12.19
C ASP A 272 44.76 -4.08 13.57
N THR A 273 45.66 -3.43 14.30
CA THR A 273 46.02 -3.77 15.68
C THR A 273 44.86 -3.64 16.65
N TYR A 274 43.84 -2.84 16.32
CA TYR A 274 42.62 -2.67 17.12
C TYR A 274 41.50 -3.63 16.71
N LEU A 275 41.66 -4.35 15.60
CA LEU A 275 40.71 -5.36 15.13
C LEU A 275 41.09 -6.75 15.67
N GLN A 276 40.08 -7.62 15.78
CA GLN A 276 40.35 -9.03 16.07
C GLN A 276 41.15 -9.69 14.93
N PRO A 277 42.08 -10.61 15.26
CA PRO A 277 42.83 -11.35 14.24
C PRO A 277 41.87 -12.07 13.26
N GLY A 278 42.07 -11.86 11.95
CA GLY A 278 41.23 -12.44 10.90
C GLY A 278 40.02 -11.59 10.49
N THR A 279 39.74 -10.47 11.16
CA THR A 279 38.67 -9.54 10.76
C THR A 279 39.10 -8.71 9.55
N ASN A 280 38.39 -8.84 8.44
CA ASN A 280 38.56 -7.94 7.28
C ASN A 280 37.62 -6.73 7.40
N LYS A 281 38.17 -5.51 7.29
CA LYS A 281 37.41 -4.24 7.26
C LYS A 281 36.38 -4.19 6.14
N ASP A 282 36.62 -4.85 5.02
CA ASP A 282 35.66 -4.95 3.91
C ASP A 282 34.31 -5.54 4.36
N THR A 283 34.28 -6.31 5.46
CA THR A 283 33.05 -6.84 6.04
C THR A 283 32.06 -5.73 6.46
N PHE A 284 32.56 -4.53 6.77
CA PHE A 284 31.75 -3.38 7.18
C PHE A 284 31.72 -2.29 6.12
N LEU A 285 32.84 -2.11 5.40
CA LEU A 285 32.98 -1.08 4.37
C LEU A 285 32.31 -1.50 3.05
N ASN A 286 32.26 -2.81 2.78
CA ASN A 286 31.63 -3.38 1.61
C ASN A 286 30.96 -4.73 1.93
N PRO A 287 30.02 -4.75 2.89
CA PRO A 287 29.32 -5.97 3.28
C PRO A 287 28.69 -6.59 2.03
N LYS A 288 29.04 -7.85 1.77
CA LYS A 288 28.47 -8.62 0.67
C LYS A 288 26.97 -8.79 0.92
N MET A 289 26.21 -8.79 -0.17
CA MET A 289 24.75 -8.91 -0.16
C MET A 289 24.29 -10.09 0.70
N PRO A 290 23.19 -9.97 1.45
CA PRO A 290 22.48 -11.14 1.95
C PRO A 290 21.96 -11.92 0.74
N VAL A 291 22.51 -13.11 0.50
CA VAL A 291 21.82 -14.12 -0.30
C VAL A 291 20.63 -14.59 0.54
N LEU A 292 19.44 -14.68 -0.07
CA LEU A 292 18.22 -15.20 0.55
C LEU A 292 18.41 -16.70 0.87
N SER A 293 19.10 -17.00 1.96
CA SER A 293 19.18 -18.32 2.54
C SER A 293 19.02 -18.17 4.05
N SER A 294 17.93 -18.76 4.56
CA SER A 294 17.69 -18.94 5.98
C SER A 294 18.77 -19.85 6.53
N ASP A 295 19.70 -19.31 7.28
CA ASP A 295 20.03 -19.73 8.64
C ASP A 295 21.26 -18.90 9.09
N ASP A 296 21.34 -18.65 10.40
CA ASP A 296 22.37 -17.87 11.09
C ASP A 296 22.21 -16.34 11.12
N VAL A 297 21.25 -15.90 11.95
CA VAL A 297 21.11 -14.52 12.48
C VAL A 297 21.67 -14.47 13.91
N PRO A 298 22.49 -13.46 14.29
CA PRO A 298 22.94 -13.29 15.67
C PRO A 298 21.76 -13.05 16.63
N PRO A 299 21.71 -13.69 17.82
CA PRO A 299 20.56 -13.65 18.75
C PRO A 299 20.17 -12.28 19.36
N LEU A 300 20.78 -11.17 18.93
CA LEU A 300 20.38 -9.82 19.31
C LEU A 300 19.11 -9.32 18.60
N LEU A 301 18.58 -10.04 17.61
CA LEU A 301 17.39 -9.62 16.83
C LEU A 301 16.38 -10.77 16.55
N MET A 302 16.46 -11.90 17.25
CA MET A 302 15.52 -13.00 17.04
C MET A 302 14.13 -12.68 17.61
N PRO A 303 13.02 -12.92 16.88
CA PRO A 303 11.70 -13.04 17.50
C PRO A 303 11.66 -14.29 18.41
N PRO A 304 10.81 -14.32 19.46
CA PRO A 304 10.66 -15.51 20.29
C PRO A 304 10.31 -16.71 19.40
N ALA A 305 11.07 -17.79 19.55
CA ALA A 305 10.89 -19.00 18.76
C ALA A 305 9.50 -19.59 19.06
N GLY A 306 8.59 -19.47 18.10
CA GLY A 306 7.30 -20.13 18.11
C GLY A 306 7.46 -21.64 17.96
N GLY A 307 7.84 -22.31 19.04
CA GLY A 307 7.86 -23.76 19.18
C GLY A 307 7.08 -24.13 20.42
N GLY A 308 5.87 -24.65 20.25
CA GLY A 308 4.96 -24.92 21.35
C GLY A 308 5.55 -25.86 22.42
N ARG A 309 5.56 -25.40 23.66
CA ARG A 309 5.06 -26.09 24.87
C ARG A 309 5.28 -25.23 26.12
N GLY A 310 4.18 -24.83 26.76
CA GLY A 310 4.11 -24.38 28.16
C GLY A 310 4.37 -22.88 28.41
N PRO A 311 3.66 -22.24 29.36
CA PRO A 311 3.90 -20.85 29.72
C PRO A 311 5.09 -20.78 30.68
N CYS A 312 6.29 -20.66 30.14
CA CYS A 312 7.45 -20.21 30.90
C CYS A 312 7.77 -18.77 30.46
N SER A 313 7.82 -17.85 31.42
CA SER A 313 7.96 -16.41 31.21
C SER A 313 9.19 -16.08 30.35
N GLU A 314 8.96 -15.68 29.09
CA GLU A 314 9.98 -15.14 28.19
C GLU A 314 10.53 -13.83 28.78
N ARG A 315 11.66 -13.92 29.48
CA ARG A 315 12.39 -12.73 29.95
C ARG A 315 12.97 -12.00 28.73
N LYS A 316 12.41 -10.85 28.38
CA LYS A 316 13.05 -9.84 27.52
C LYS A 316 14.50 -9.62 28.01
N LYS A 317 15.50 -9.93 27.17
CA LYS A 317 16.90 -9.64 27.48
C LYS A 317 17.17 -8.16 27.17
N VAL A 318 17.26 -7.35 28.22
CA VAL A 318 17.71 -5.95 28.13
C VAL A 318 19.23 -5.93 28.26
N TYR A 319 19.92 -5.39 27.26
CA TYR A 319 21.37 -5.24 27.27
C TYR A 319 21.73 -3.84 27.74
N VAL A 320 22.62 -3.74 28.73
CA VAL A 320 23.05 -2.44 29.28
C VAL A 320 24.50 -2.20 28.86
N MET A 321 24.74 -1.14 28.09
CA MET A 321 26.09 -0.68 27.72
C MET A 321 26.44 0.61 28.46
N SER A 322 27.60 0.67 29.12
CA SER A 322 28.07 1.88 29.80
C SER A 322 28.98 2.74 28.92
N LEU A 323 28.79 4.05 28.99
CA LEU A 323 29.61 5.08 28.35
C LEU A 323 30.04 6.11 29.40
N LYS A 324 31.30 6.56 29.37
CA LYS A 324 31.72 7.74 30.15
C LYS A 324 31.85 8.94 29.23
N LEU A 325 30.97 9.91 29.39
CA LEU A 325 30.91 11.11 28.57
C LEU A 325 31.74 12.22 29.21
N LEU A 326 32.59 12.88 28.42
CA LEU A 326 33.14 14.18 28.75
C LEU A 326 32.27 15.25 28.09
N ILE A 327 31.63 16.11 28.88
CA ILE A 327 30.69 17.12 28.41
C ILE A 327 31.19 18.51 28.77
N ASN A 328 31.09 19.44 27.83
CA ASN A 328 31.30 20.86 28.09
C ASN A 328 29.99 21.49 28.56
N LYS A 329 29.95 21.95 29.82
CA LYS A 329 28.75 22.51 30.45
C LYS A 329 28.28 23.80 29.81
N LYS A 330 29.19 24.62 29.27
CA LYS A 330 28.86 25.94 28.71
C LYS A 330 27.97 25.85 27.48
N ASN A 331 28.23 24.86 26.62
CA ASN A 331 27.49 24.66 25.38
C ASN A 331 26.68 23.36 25.36
N GLN A 332 26.64 22.62 26.49
CA GLN A 332 25.94 21.33 26.64
C GLN A 332 26.32 20.32 25.54
N LYS A 333 27.59 20.34 25.12
CA LYS A 333 28.09 19.49 24.03
C LYS A 333 28.92 18.33 24.60
N VAL A 334 28.66 17.11 24.12
CA VAL A 334 29.59 15.99 24.33
C VAL A 334 30.87 16.29 23.56
N VAL A 335 32.02 16.21 24.24
CA VAL A 335 33.34 16.36 23.62
C VAL A 335 33.76 15.00 23.04
N PHE A 336 33.76 13.97 23.88
CA PHE A 336 33.89 12.58 23.48
C PHE A 336 33.28 11.66 24.55
N ALA A 337 33.07 10.41 24.20
CA ALA A 337 32.68 9.32 25.08
C ALA A 337 33.77 8.25 25.13
N GLU A 338 34.18 7.84 26.32
CA GLU A 338 34.94 6.61 26.53
C GLU A 338 33.96 5.42 26.41
N ALA A 339 34.27 4.52 25.48
CA ALA A 339 33.45 3.37 25.14
C ALA A 339 34.26 2.08 25.19
N GLU A 340 33.64 1.03 25.72
CA GLU A 340 34.19 -0.31 25.73
C GLU A 340 33.82 -1.07 24.44
N LYS A 341 34.49 -2.21 24.22
CA LYS A 341 34.31 -3.08 23.06
C LYS A 341 32.84 -3.33 22.66
N PRO A 342 31.91 -3.67 23.57
CA PRO A 342 30.52 -3.98 23.17
C PRO A 342 29.81 -2.83 22.45
N PHE A 343 30.09 -1.60 22.84
CA PHE A 343 29.48 -0.43 22.23
C PHE A 343 30.04 -0.16 20.83
N VAL A 344 31.35 -0.31 20.66
CA VAL A 344 32.00 -0.12 19.36
C VAL A 344 31.62 -1.24 18.39
N ASP A 345 31.55 -2.49 18.88
CA ASP A 345 31.06 -3.63 18.08
C ASP A 345 29.63 -3.39 17.61
N PHE A 346 28.76 -2.84 18.49
CA PHE A 346 27.41 -2.42 18.12
C PHE A 346 27.41 -1.34 17.04
N LEU A 347 28.25 -0.30 17.15
CA LEU A 347 28.35 0.74 16.12
C LEU A 347 28.79 0.17 14.78
N PHE A 348 29.79 -0.72 14.76
CA PHE A 348 30.27 -1.33 13.51
C PHE A 348 29.22 -2.23 12.89
N TYR A 349 28.44 -2.94 13.71
CA TYR A 349 27.35 -3.78 13.25
C TYR A 349 26.26 -3.01 12.49
N ILE A 350 26.03 -1.73 12.81
CA ILE A 350 25.07 -0.88 12.07
C ILE A 350 25.41 -0.82 10.58
N MET A 351 26.69 -0.89 10.20
CA MET A 351 27.11 -0.87 8.79
C MET A 351 26.63 -2.11 8.02
N SER A 352 26.45 -3.23 8.71
CA SER A 352 25.98 -4.49 8.14
C SER A 352 24.45 -4.60 8.09
N LEU A 353 23.73 -3.71 8.79
CA LEU A 353 22.26 -3.73 8.79
C LEU A 353 21.71 -3.24 7.44
N PRO A 354 20.72 -3.94 6.87
CA PRO A 354 19.97 -3.39 5.74
C PRO A 354 19.25 -2.10 6.11
N VAL A 355 19.14 -1.19 5.14
CA VAL A 355 18.44 0.09 5.30
C VAL A 355 17.02 -0.07 5.82
N GLY A 356 16.25 -1.04 5.30
CA GLY A 356 14.87 -1.31 5.74
C GLY A 356 14.79 -1.65 7.23
N THR A 357 15.73 -2.48 7.72
CA THR A 357 15.84 -2.83 9.14
C THR A 357 16.14 -1.62 10.00
N VAL A 358 17.04 -0.74 9.55
CA VAL A 358 17.40 0.50 10.25
C VAL A 358 16.22 1.47 10.34
N ILE A 359 15.45 1.63 9.26
CA ILE A 359 14.25 2.48 9.23
C ILE A 359 13.18 1.93 10.19
N LYS A 360 12.98 0.61 10.19
CA LYS A 360 12.04 -0.04 11.11
C LYS A 360 12.41 0.20 12.56
N LEU A 361 13.70 0.09 12.90
CA LEU A 361 14.20 0.40 14.22
C LEU A 361 13.86 1.87 14.56
N ILE A 362 14.33 2.84 13.79
CA ILE A 362 14.23 4.26 14.14
C ILE A 362 12.80 4.83 14.07
N SER A 363 11.90 4.18 13.31
CA SER A 363 10.56 4.61 12.90
C SER A 363 10.55 5.63 11.75
N ARG A 364 9.57 5.47 10.83
CA ARG A 364 9.42 6.27 9.61
C ARG A 364 9.41 7.79 9.87
N LYS A 365 8.67 8.21 10.90
CA LYS A 365 8.46 9.63 11.23
C LYS A 365 9.71 10.32 11.77
N ALA A 366 10.67 9.54 12.27
CA ALA A 366 11.90 10.06 12.84
C ALA A 366 13.02 10.21 11.81
N MET A 367 12.88 9.67 10.60
CA MET A 367 13.92 9.73 9.57
C MET A 367 14.02 11.12 8.93
N VAL A 368 15.24 11.58 8.67
CA VAL A 368 15.50 12.78 7.86
C VAL A 368 15.61 12.37 6.39
N GLY A 369 14.97 13.13 5.49
CA GLY A 369 14.95 12.86 4.05
C GLY A 369 13.75 12.02 3.58
N SER A 370 13.86 11.42 2.40
CA SER A 370 12.74 10.72 1.72
C SER A 370 12.70 9.20 1.95
N LEU A 371 13.71 8.63 2.61
CA LEU A 371 13.84 7.18 2.77
C LEU A 371 12.72 6.58 3.65
N GLY A 372 12.27 7.33 4.67
CA GLY A 372 11.10 6.96 5.47
C GLY A 372 9.79 6.97 4.66
N ASN A 373 9.67 7.88 3.69
CA ASN A 373 8.53 7.92 2.77
C ASN A 373 8.55 6.70 1.83
N LEU A 374 9.71 6.33 1.31
CA LEU A 374 9.87 5.14 0.46
C LEU A 374 9.49 3.85 1.20
N TYR A 375 9.99 3.66 2.43
CA TYR A 375 9.56 2.55 3.29
C TYR A 375 8.04 2.59 3.56
N GLY A 376 7.48 3.79 3.69
CA GLY A 376 6.03 4.01 3.78
C GLY A 376 5.28 3.50 2.57
N SER A 377 5.68 3.96 1.38
CA SER A 377 5.09 3.58 0.11
C SER A 377 5.11 2.08 -0.14
N ILE A 378 6.20 1.38 0.20
CA ILE A 378 6.29 -0.09 0.04
C ILE A 378 5.28 -0.81 0.94
N ALA A 379 5.06 -0.32 2.16
CA ALA A 379 4.10 -0.94 3.06
C ALA A 379 2.65 -0.71 2.67
N ASP A 380 2.36 0.47 2.12
CA ASP A 380 1.00 0.86 1.72
C ASP A 380 0.65 0.33 0.31
N LEU A 381 1.63 -0.15 -0.46
CA LEU A 381 1.45 -0.70 -1.81
C LEU A 381 0.52 -1.92 -1.80
N GLY A 382 -0.33 -2.10 -2.81
CA GLY A 382 -1.14 -3.32 -2.95
C GLY A 382 -0.31 -4.54 -3.37
N ASP A 383 -0.69 -5.75 -2.94
CA ASP A 383 0.06 -6.98 -3.27
C ASP A 383 0.03 -7.33 -4.77
N THR A 384 -0.96 -6.81 -5.52
CA THR A 384 -1.09 -6.96 -6.97
C THR A 384 0.05 -6.32 -7.76
N TYR A 385 0.80 -5.40 -7.16
CA TYR A 385 1.94 -4.73 -7.78
C TYR A 385 3.26 -5.48 -7.58
N LEU A 386 3.26 -6.56 -6.79
CA LEU A 386 4.42 -7.41 -6.55
C LEU A 386 4.40 -8.64 -7.45
N GLN A 387 5.59 -9.13 -7.81
CA GLN A 387 5.70 -10.39 -8.52
C GLN A 387 5.32 -11.57 -7.61
N PRO A 388 4.75 -12.66 -8.17
CA PRO A 388 4.39 -13.84 -7.40
C PRO A 388 5.57 -14.38 -6.57
N GLY A 389 5.33 -14.64 -5.28
CA GLY A 389 6.33 -15.18 -4.35
C GLY A 389 7.19 -14.13 -3.63
N ILE A 390 7.10 -12.84 -4.00
CA ILE A 390 7.76 -11.75 -3.28
C ILE A 390 6.78 -11.17 -2.24
N THR A 391 7.19 -11.16 -0.98
CA THR A 391 6.44 -10.51 0.11
C THR A 391 7.01 -9.14 0.41
N LYS A 392 6.16 -8.21 0.89
CA LYS A 392 6.61 -6.89 1.37
C LYS A 392 7.65 -6.99 2.47
N ASP A 393 7.56 -8.02 3.30
CA ASP A 393 8.52 -8.30 4.37
C ASP A 393 9.95 -8.49 3.84
N ALA A 394 10.13 -8.92 2.59
CA ALA A 394 11.46 -9.00 1.99
C ALA A 394 12.19 -7.65 1.93
N PHE A 395 11.43 -6.54 1.84
CA PHE A 395 11.97 -5.18 1.77
C PHE A 395 11.85 -4.44 3.10
N LEU A 396 10.76 -4.68 3.84
CA LEU A 396 10.50 -4.01 5.12
C LEU A 396 11.28 -4.66 6.28
N ASN A 397 11.53 -5.96 6.17
CA ASN A 397 12.21 -6.80 7.17
C ASN A 397 13.25 -7.72 6.53
N PRO A 398 14.20 -7.20 5.73
CA PRO A 398 15.21 -8.01 5.08
C PRO A 398 16.01 -8.79 6.13
N LYS A 399 16.00 -10.12 5.99
CA LYS A 399 16.72 -11.02 6.89
C LYS A 399 18.21 -10.98 6.56
N MET A 400 19.04 -10.95 7.59
CA MET A 400 20.50 -11.04 7.45
C MET A 400 20.94 -12.50 7.27
N SER A 401 21.97 -12.71 6.46
CA SER A 401 22.82 -13.90 6.54
C SER A 401 24.17 -13.44 7.09
N ALA A 402 24.60 -13.97 8.23
CA ALA A 402 25.87 -13.60 8.84
C ALA A 402 27.05 -14.22 8.04
N PRO A 403 28.21 -13.52 7.93
CA PRO A 403 29.40 -14.12 7.33
C PRO A 403 29.86 -15.34 8.15
N SER A 404 29.98 -16.47 7.46
CA SER A 404 30.18 -17.83 7.99
C SER A 404 31.54 -18.13 8.63
N SER A 405 32.26 -17.14 9.16
CA SER A 405 33.53 -17.38 9.86
C SER A 405 33.83 -16.51 11.08
N VAL A 406 32.90 -15.69 11.55
CA VAL A 406 33.07 -14.94 12.81
C VAL A 406 32.01 -15.40 13.78
N HIS A 407 32.38 -16.34 14.65
CA HIS A 407 31.57 -16.65 15.82
C HIS A 407 31.61 -15.41 16.71
N VAL A 408 30.60 -14.55 16.62
CA VAL A 408 30.35 -13.51 17.62
C VAL A 408 29.86 -14.26 18.85
N PRO A 409 30.68 -14.46 19.91
CA PRO A 409 30.22 -15.07 21.12
C PRO A 409 29.35 -14.02 21.80
N LEU A 410 28.05 -14.14 21.57
CA LEU A 410 27.07 -13.38 22.34
C LEU A 410 27.04 -13.95 23.75
N LEU A 411 27.48 -13.12 24.69
CA LEU A 411 27.69 -13.38 26.12
C LEU A 411 26.76 -14.48 26.67
N MET A 412 27.32 -15.65 26.95
CA MET A 412 26.77 -16.52 27.98
C MET A 412 27.04 -15.83 29.34
N PRO A 413 26.06 -15.76 30.26
CA PRO A 413 26.36 -15.38 31.63
C PRO A 413 27.30 -16.44 32.21
N ALA A 414 28.50 -16.06 32.63
CA ALA A 414 29.24 -16.88 33.59
C ALA A 414 28.40 -16.95 34.88
N PRO A 415 28.31 -18.11 35.56
CA PRO A 415 27.64 -18.19 36.85
C PRO A 415 28.35 -17.27 37.86
N PRO A 416 27.61 -16.66 38.80
CA PRO A 416 28.19 -15.72 39.75
C PRO A 416 29.19 -16.45 40.65
N ALA A 417 30.49 -16.19 40.46
CA ALA A 417 31.51 -16.55 41.42
C ALA A 417 31.29 -15.67 42.67
N ALA A 418 30.89 -16.31 43.77
CA ALA A 418 30.77 -15.67 45.07
C ALA A 418 32.13 -15.11 45.50
N ALA A 419 32.22 -13.78 45.62
CA ALA A 419 33.38 -13.12 46.20
C ALA A 419 33.38 -13.35 47.73
N LYS A 420 34.40 -14.04 48.24
CA LYS A 420 34.83 -13.89 49.64
C LYS A 420 35.92 -12.81 49.70
N PRO A 421 35.93 -11.95 50.72
CA PRO A 421 36.95 -10.91 50.84
C PRO A 421 38.25 -11.50 51.41
N LEU A 422 39.41 -11.05 50.94
CA LEU A 422 40.69 -11.26 51.61
C LEU A 422 41.44 -9.94 51.74
N ASP A 423 41.87 -9.70 52.97
CA ASP A 423 42.57 -8.53 53.47
C ASP A 423 43.94 -8.28 52.84
N SER A 424 44.32 -7.01 52.89
CA SER A 424 45.61 -6.43 52.55
C SER A 424 46.80 -7.00 53.36
N LYS A 425 47.92 -7.31 52.67
CA LYS A 425 49.30 -6.98 53.11
C LYS A 425 50.37 -7.28 52.03
N LYS A 426 51.00 -6.19 51.54
CA LYS A 426 52.44 -5.93 51.26
C LYS A 426 53.33 -7.05 50.65
N ALA A 427 53.86 -6.81 49.43
CA ALA A 427 55.29 -6.87 49.06
C ALA A 427 55.52 -6.68 47.54
N GLN A 428 56.60 -5.97 47.19
CA GLN A 428 57.22 -5.80 45.86
C GLN A 428 58.47 -6.73 45.79
N PRO A 429 59.25 -6.79 44.69
CA PRO A 429 59.01 -7.28 43.33
C PRO A 429 59.88 -8.52 42.98
N SER A 430 59.49 -9.36 42.01
CA SER A 430 60.47 -10.16 41.25
C SER A 430 59.93 -10.66 39.92
N SER A 431 60.91 -10.98 39.07
CA SER A 431 60.93 -11.14 37.63
C SER A 431 60.39 -12.45 37.07
N ALA A 432 60.17 -12.41 35.75
CA ALA A 432 60.32 -13.49 34.75
C ALA A 432 59.09 -14.36 34.46
N GLY A 433 58.53 -14.10 33.27
CA GLY A 433 58.38 -15.10 32.22
C GLY A 433 57.44 -16.28 32.48
N GLY A 434 56.23 -16.19 31.93
CA GLY A 434 55.36 -17.33 31.72
C GLY A 434 54.15 -16.90 30.92
N GLY A 435 54.02 -17.39 29.69
CA GLY A 435 52.95 -17.01 28.78
C GLY A 435 51.57 -17.30 29.34
N GLU A 436 50.67 -16.33 29.22
CA GLU A 436 49.26 -16.52 29.49
C GLU A 436 48.46 -16.40 28.19
N GLY A 437 47.86 -17.53 27.82
CA GLY A 437 46.85 -17.61 26.77
C GLY A 437 45.67 -16.71 27.12
N GLY A 438 45.52 -15.62 26.37
CA GLY A 438 44.36 -14.74 26.45
C GLY A 438 43.13 -15.43 25.88
N GLY A 439 42.14 -15.69 26.74
CA GLY A 439 40.82 -16.17 26.36
C GLY A 439 40.21 -15.28 25.27
N GLY A 440 40.04 -15.86 24.08
CA GLY A 440 39.48 -15.19 22.91
C GLY A 440 38.00 -14.88 23.07
N GLY A 441 37.69 -13.70 23.61
CA GLY A 441 36.34 -13.13 23.56
C GLY A 441 36.05 -12.56 22.17
N GLY A 442 35.37 -13.31 21.31
CA GLY A 442 35.01 -12.88 19.95
C GLY A 442 34.16 -11.58 19.87
N GLY A 443 34.06 -11.00 18.67
CA GLY A 443 33.59 -9.62 18.40
C GLY A 443 34.43 -9.00 17.28
N PHE A 444 34.32 -7.69 17.00
CA PHE A 444 35.04 -7.07 15.88
C PHE A 444 36.32 -6.37 16.34
N VAL A 445 36.25 -5.62 17.43
CA VAL A 445 37.38 -4.89 17.98
C VAL A 445 38.02 -5.63 19.17
N ARG A 446 39.26 -5.28 19.52
CA ARG A 446 39.97 -5.89 20.67
C ARG A 446 39.44 -5.33 21.99
N GLY A 447 39.22 -6.20 22.97
CA GLY A 447 38.67 -5.81 24.29
C GLY A 447 39.70 -5.26 25.27
N VAL A 448 40.99 -5.43 25.00
CA VAL A 448 42.10 -4.97 25.85
C VAL A 448 42.45 -3.50 25.67
N VAL A 449 41.75 -2.77 24.79
CA VAL A 449 41.99 -1.35 24.51
C VAL A 449 40.65 -0.61 24.57
N GLY A 450 40.62 0.53 25.26
CA GLY A 450 39.45 1.41 25.27
C GLY A 450 39.33 2.25 23.99
N TYR A 451 38.14 2.75 23.71
CA TYR A 451 37.86 3.55 22.51
C TYR A 451 37.27 4.90 22.89
N MET A 452 37.57 5.93 22.10
CA MET A 452 36.91 7.22 22.16
C MET A 452 35.91 7.34 21.01
N VAL A 453 34.69 7.77 21.33
CA VAL A 453 33.62 8.03 20.38
C VAL A 453 33.23 9.49 20.44
N MET A 454 33.40 10.20 19.34
CA MET A 454 33.12 11.62 19.21
C MET A 454 31.62 11.90 19.09
N ASP A 455 31.22 13.17 19.24
CA ASP A 455 29.81 13.55 19.11
C ASP A 455 29.23 13.27 17.72
N ASP A 456 30.07 13.22 16.69
CA ASP A 456 29.74 12.83 15.32
C ASP A 456 29.94 11.33 15.04
N LEU A 457 30.03 10.49 16.08
CA LEU A 457 30.27 9.04 16.03
C LEU A 457 31.60 8.62 15.42
N LYS A 458 32.55 9.53 15.22
CA LYS A 458 33.91 9.15 14.87
C LYS A 458 34.51 8.29 15.99
N VAL A 459 34.99 7.10 15.65
CA VAL A 459 35.61 6.16 16.59
C VAL A 459 37.12 6.25 16.47
N MET A 460 37.80 6.41 17.60
CA MET A 460 39.26 6.47 17.68
C MET A 460 39.77 5.59 18.82
N PRO A 461 40.99 5.05 18.74
CA PRO A 461 41.64 4.43 19.90
C PRO A 461 41.75 5.41 21.07
N GLN A 462 41.53 4.93 22.29
CA GLN A 462 41.69 5.76 23.47
C GLN A 462 43.17 6.02 23.77
N SER A 463 43.53 7.30 23.84
CA SER A 463 44.86 7.78 24.19
C SER A 463 44.74 9.16 24.82
N THR A 464 45.53 9.41 25.87
CA THR A 464 45.62 10.73 26.52
C THR A 464 46.01 11.81 25.52
N ILE A 465 46.92 11.50 24.59
CA ILE A 465 47.34 12.44 23.55
C ILE A 465 46.15 12.78 22.65
N SER A 466 45.41 11.76 22.18
CA SER A 466 44.24 11.96 21.33
C SER A 466 43.12 12.73 22.04
N ALA A 467 42.93 12.53 23.35
CA ALA A 467 41.97 13.30 24.15
C ALA A 467 42.38 14.79 24.23
N ILE A 468 43.66 15.08 24.47
CA ILE A 468 44.19 16.45 24.51
C ILE A 468 44.06 17.12 23.13
N THR A 469 44.46 16.44 22.06
CA THR A 469 44.30 16.93 20.69
C THR A 469 42.84 17.25 20.39
N THR A 470 41.92 16.36 20.74
CA THR A 470 40.48 16.56 20.54
C THR A 470 39.94 17.78 21.29
N MET A 471 40.39 18.01 22.52
CA MET A 471 40.00 19.19 23.30
C MET A 471 40.53 20.49 22.67
N ASN A 472 41.78 20.46 22.18
CA ASN A 472 42.39 21.58 21.48
C ASN A 472 41.67 21.89 20.16
N ASP A 473 41.41 20.87 19.34
CA ASP A 473 40.67 21.00 18.07
C ASP A 473 39.24 21.51 18.29
N SER A 474 38.66 21.22 19.46
CA SER A 474 37.36 21.72 19.89
C SER A 474 37.40 23.12 20.51
N ASN A 475 38.56 23.79 20.53
CA ASN A 475 38.81 25.10 21.14
C ASN A 475 38.39 25.17 22.63
N ILE A 476 38.60 24.08 23.38
CA ILE A 476 38.26 24.03 24.80
C ILE A 476 39.44 24.57 25.62
N ASN A 477 39.33 25.84 26.00
CA ASN A 477 40.37 26.54 26.77
C ASN A 477 40.05 26.60 28.28
N ASP A 478 38.80 26.31 28.66
CA ASP A 478 38.34 26.31 30.06
C ASP A 478 37.95 24.90 30.51
N PHE A 479 38.92 24.19 31.06
CA PHE A 479 38.74 22.82 31.56
C PHE A 479 37.82 22.74 32.80
N GLY A 480 37.66 23.83 33.56
CA GLY A 480 36.76 23.87 34.72
C GLY A 480 35.28 23.77 34.33
N SER A 481 34.98 24.05 33.06
CA SER A 481 33.63 23.89 32.49
C SER A 481 33.30 22.46 32.04
N LEU A 482 34.24 21.52 32.14
CA LEU A 482 34.03 20.14 31.75
C LEU A 482 33.42 19.30 32.88
N GLU A 483 32.57 18.35 32.54
CA GLU A 483 32.09 17.30 33.46
C GLU A 483 32.24 15.92 32.84
N VAL A 484 32.49 14.94 33.71
CA VAL A 484 32.39 13.52 33.35
C VAL A 484 31.04 12.99 33.84
N LYS A 485 30.28 12.37 32.95
CA LYS A 485 29.02 11.68 33.27
C LYS A 485 29.04 10.26 32.75
N VAL A 486 28.74 9.29 33.61
CA VAL A 486 28.56 7.90 33.20
C VAL A 486 27.10 7.70 32.83
N VAL A 487 26.85 7.12 31.65
CA VAL A 487 25.51 6.83 31.17
C VAL A 487 25.41 5.38 30.73
N SER A 488 24.27 4.76 31.07
CA SER A 488 23.93 3.40 30.67
C SER A 488 22.89 3.44 29.57
N LEU A 489 23.20 2.79 28.45
CA LEU A 489 22.30 2.59 27.32
C LEU A 489 21.63 1.22 27.46
N ASP A 490 20.33 1.24 27.72
CA ASP A 490 19.48 0.06 27.62
C ASP A 490 19.16 -0.16 26.13
N VAL A 491 19.69 -1.23 25.53
CA VAL A 491 19.32 -1.66 24.18
C VAL A 491 18.30 -2.78 24.31
N ASP A 492 17.04 -2.44 24.04
CA ASP A 492 15.93 -3.38 23.85
C ASP A 492 15.72 -3.58 22.35
N VAL A 493 15.57 -4.82 21.91
CA VAL A 493 15.27 -5.18 20.51
C VAL A 493 13.97 -4.52 20.02
N ALA A 494 13.04 -4.23 20.94
CA ALA A 494 11.78 -3.56 20.64
C ALA A 494 11.86 -2.02 20.65
N ASN A 495 12.93 -1.43 21.21
CA ASN A 495 13.15 0.01 21.30
C ASN A 495 14.61 0.32 20.95
N PRO A 496 14.91 0.83 19.75
CA PRO A 496 16.29 1.11 19.40
C PRO A 496 16.90 2.11 20.37
N PRO A 497 18.21 2.01 20.63
CA PRO A 497 18.89 3.05 21.36
C PRO A 497 18.67 4.38 20.64
N SER A 498 18.23 5.38 21.40
CA SER A 498 18.06 6.78 20.96
C SER A 498 19.27 7.33 20.20
N LEU A 499 20.44 6.74 20.43
CA LEU A 499 21.66 6.93 19.66
C LEU A 499 21.47 6.74 18.14
N LEU A 500 20.94 5.59 17.69
CA LEU A 500 20.72 5.26 16.27
C LEU A 500 19.84 6.30 15.57
N LYS A 501 18.79 6.75 16.25
CA LYS A 501 17.90 7.80 15.76
C LYS A 501 18.66 9.11 15.51
N ASN A 502 19.59 9.48 16.38
CA ASN A 502 20.37 10.71 16.20
C ASN A 502 21.49 10.55 15.18
N SER A 503 22.09 9.36 15.08
CA SER A 503 23.15 9.04 14.11
C SER A 503 22.74 9.36 12.67
N ILE A 504 21.45 9.14 12.36
CA ILE A 504 20.88 9.33 11.02
C ILE A 504 20.28 10.73 10.83
N THR A 505 19.81 11.35 11.90
CA THR A 505 19.05 12.62 11.82
C THR A 505 19.91 13.85 12.13
N SER A 506 21.08 13.66 12.74
CA SER A 506 21.95 14.73 13.22
C SER A 506 23.41 14.44 12.86
N SER A 507 24.15 15.49 12.50
CA SER A 507 25.62 15.43 12.39
C SER A 507 26.30 15.23 13.74
N LYS A 508 25.55 15.40 14.85
CA LYS A 508 25.96 15.10 16.22
C LYS A 508 25.13 13.92 16.74
N GLY A 509 25.64 12.70 16.59
CA GLY A 509 25.04 11.45 17.06
C GLY A 509 25.00 11.29 18.58
N LEU A 510 25.95 11.86 19.35
CA LEU A 510 25.91 11.87 20.83
C LEU A 510 25.49 13.27 21.34
N HIS A 511 24.36 13.33 22.04
CA HIS A 511 23.88 14.55 22.71
C HIS A 511 23.40 14.23 24.14
N PRO A 512 23.69 15.07 25.16
CA PRO A 512 23.42 14.74 26.56
C PRO A 512 21.94 14.48 26.88
N THR A 513 21.01 15.18 26.21
CA THR A 513 19.56 15.00 26.43
C THR A 513 19.01 13.71 25.84
N ASN A 514 19.75 13.04 24.96
CA ASN A 514 19.21 11.97 24.13
C ASN A 514 19.64 10.58 24.60
N ILE A 515 20.66 10.49 25.46
CA ILE A 515 21.08 9.24 26.08
C ILE A 515 20.33 9.19 27.41
N SER A 516 19.47 8.20 27.64
CA SER A 516 18.71 8.11 28.91
C SER A 516 19.66 8.10 30.09
N ILE A 517 19.79 9.25 30.76
CA ILE A 517 20.63 9.41 31.94
C ILE A 517 19.88 8.75 33.11
N LYS A 518 20.00 7.43 33.26
CA LYS A 518 19.84 6.83 34.59
C LYS A 518 21.09 7.24 35.36
N SER A 519 21.01 8.32 36.13
CA SER A 519 22.06 8.70 37.06
C SER A 519 22.20 7.57 38.08
N ALA A 520 23.19 6.70 37.90
CA ALA A 520 23.67 5.90 39.02
C ALA A 520 24.38 6.88 39.95
N GLN A 521 23.69 7.33 41.02
CA GLN A 521 24.40 7.87 42.17
C GLN A 521 25.37 6.76 42.62
N VAL A 522 26.66 6.94 42.37
CA VAL A 522 27.68 6.20 43.09
C VAL A 522 27.55 6.69 44.53
N PRO A 523 27.17 5.84 45.51
CA PRO A 523 27.22 6.26 46.89
C PRO A 523 28.69 6.45 47.23
N ILE A 524 29.09 7.71 47.41
CA ILE A 524 30.34 8.04 48.08
C ILE A 524 30.10 7.63 49.53
N ASN A 525 30.59 6.46 49.91
CA ASN A 525 30.65 6.10 51.33
C ASN A 525 31.83 6.88 51.95
N PRO A 526 31.64 7.50 53.13
CA PRO A 526 32.63 8.36 53.79
C PRO A 526 33.88 7.61 54.24
#